data_AF-A0A925MAH8-F1
#
_entry.id   AF-A0A925MAH8-F1
#
_cell.length_a   1.000
_cell.length_b   1.000
_cell.length_c   1.000
_cell.angle_alpha   90.00
_cell.angle_beta   90.00
_cell.angle_gamma   90.00
#
_symmetry.space_group_name_H-M   'P 1'
#
loop_
_entity.id
_entity.type
_entity.pdbx_description
1 polymer ?
#
loop_
_entity_poly.entity_id
_entity_poly.type
_entity_poly.pdbx_seq_one_letter_code
_entity_poly.pdbx_strand_id
1 'polypeptide(L)' 'MRLACLGVLLATTTVADAAPEMVKGPYLQDLAPTSITVMWQLEPPAPARVVIDGPGGERAIEVAAARIGEAKLHGLTP' A
#
# COMPACT_ATOMS: atom_id res chain seq x y z
N MET A 1 43.55 -38.51 10.62
CA MET A 1 42.46 -38.40 11.61
C MET A 1 41.53 -37.29 11.11
N ARG A 2 40.33 -37.65 10.61
CA ARG A 2 39.41 -36.73 9.92
C ARG A 2 38.52 -36.04 10.95
N LEU A 3 38.66 -34.72 11.11
CA LEU A 3 37.73 -33.91 11.90
C LEU A 3 36.54 -33.53 11.02
N ALA A 4 35.34 -33.89 11.46
CA ALA A 4 34.09 -33.70 10.74
C ALA A 4 33.67 -32.22 10.77
N CYS A 5 33.37 -31.65 9.59
CA CYS A 5 32.73 -30.35 9.45
C CYS A 5 31.27 -30.45 9.89
N LEU A 6 30.92 -29.79 11.00
CA LEU A 6 29.54 -29.62 11.43
C LEU A 6 28.91 -28.49 10.60
N GLY A 7 28.19 -28.85 9.54
CA GLY A 7 27.44 -27.90 8.72
C GLY A 7 26.12 -27.56 9.39
N VAL A 8 25.94 -26.32 9.84
CA VAL A 8 24.64 -25.78 10.23
C VAL A 8 23.86 -25.47 8.95
N LEU A 9 22.81 -26.24 8.66
CA LEU A 9 21.82 -25.87 7.66
C LEU A 9 20.88 -24.81 8.25
N LEU A 10 21.05 -23.57 7.83
CA LEU A 10 20.01 -22.55 7.98
C LEU A 10 18.92 -22.81 6.95
N ALA A 11 17.82 -23.43 7.37
CA ALA A 11 16.62 -23.53 6.56
C ALA A 11 15.95 -22.15 6.51
N THR A 12 16.15 -21.40 5.42
CA THR A 12 15.39 -20.18 5.16
C THR A 12 14.01 -20.58 4.66
N THR A 13 12.99 -20.48 5.52
CA THR A 13 11.59 -20.61 5.11
C THR A 13 11.24 -19.39 4.25
N THR A 14 11.19 -19.57 2.93
CA THR A 14 10.62 -18.57 2.03
C THR A 14 9.11 -18.56 2.25
N VAL A 15 8.60 -17.64 3.06
CA VAL A 15 7.16 -17.36 3.10
C VAL A 15 6.82 -16.80 1.72
N ALA A 16 5.93 -17.48 1.00
CA ALA A 16 5.37 -16.93 -0.24
C ALA A 16 4.58 -15.67 0.15
N ASP A 17 5.11 -14.50 -0.17
CA ASP A 17 4.42 -13.24 0.03
C ASP A 17 3.26 -13.19 -0.98
N ALA A 18 2.03 -13.21 -0.48
CA ALA A 18 0.86 -13.11 -1.33
C ALA A 18 0.81 -11.69 -1.93
N ALA A 19 0.54 -11.57 -3.22
CA ALA A 19 0.37 -10.26 -3.83
C ALA A 19 -0.77 -9.50 -3.12
N PRO A 20 -0.59 -8.22 -2.74
CA PRO A 20 -1.63 -7.43 -2.11
C PRO A 20 -2.87 -7.34 -2.99
N GLU A 21 -4.02 -7.72 -2.46
CA GLU A 21 -5.32 -7.55 -3.11
C GLU A 21 -6.17 -6.50 -2.38
N MET A 22 -6.92 -5.71 -3.13
CA MET A 22 -7.86 -4.75 -2.56
C MET A 22 -9.17 -5.45 -2.21
N VAL A 23 -9.35 -5.76 -0.93
CA VAL A 23 -10.52 -6.48 -0.43
C VAL A 23 -11.71 -5.56 -0.14
N LYS A 24 -11.48 -4.24 0.02
CA LYS A 24 -12.53 -3.20 0.15
C LYS A 24 -12.08 -1.86 -0.44
N GLY A 25 -13.05 -1.11 -0.99
CA GLY A 25 -12.83 0.22 -1.56
C GLY A 25 -12.45 0.22 -3.05
N PRO A 26 -11.98 1.37 -3.58
CA PRO A 26 -11.82 2.65 -2.89
C PRO A 26 -13.18 3.28 -2.55
N TYR A 27 -13.28 3.86 -1.36
CA TYR A 27 -14.41 4.68 -0.95
C TYR A 27 -14.00 6.15 -0.92
N LEU A 28 -14.94 7.00 -1.31
CA LEU A 28 -14.80 8.45 -1.18
C LEU A 28 -15.59 8.90 0.04
N GLN A 29 -14.93 9.63 0.93
CA GLN A 29 -15.48 10.10 2.20
C GLN A 29 -15.13 11.58 2.40
N ASP A 30 -15.81 12.23 3.35
CA ASP A 30 -15.52 13.60 3.78
C ASP A 30 -15.41 14.61 2.63
N LEU A 31 -16.33 14.52 1.65
CA LEU A 31 -16.36 15.46 0.54
C LEU A 31 -16.53 16.90 1.05
N ALA A 32 -15.64 17.76 0.60
CA ALA A 32 -15.68 19.20 0.83
C ALA A 32 -15.38 19.93 -0.50
N PRO A 33 -15.58 21.25 -0.58
CA PRO A 33 -15.48 21.98 -1.86
C PRO A 33 -14.16 21.77 -2.62
N THR A 34 -13.04 21.57 -1.92
CA THR A 34 -11.71 21.39 -2.54
C THR A 34 -10.93 20.20 -1.99
N SER A 35 -11.61 19.28 -1.29
CA SER A 35 -10.96 18.10 -0.73
C SER A 35 -11.89 16.89 -0.63
N ILE A 36 -11.29 15.70 -0.62
CA ILE A 36 -11.99 14.44 -0.40
C ILE A 36 -11.03 13.44 0.24
N THR A 37 -11.56 12.51 1.04
CA THR A 37 -10.78 11.39 1.59
C THR A 37 -11.01 10.15 0.74
N VAL A 38 -9.94 9.48 0.31
CA VAL A 38 -9.99 8.16 -0.32
C VAL A 38 -9.58 7.12 0.70
N MET A 39 -10.37 6.07 0.89
CA MET A 39 -10.09 5.00 1.85
C MET A 39 -10.24 3.61 1.20
N TRP A 40 -9.33 2.69 1.50
CA TRP A 40 -9.33 1.32 0.96
C TRP A 40 -8.77 0.32 1.98
N GLN A 41 -8.92 -0.97 1.71
CA GLN A 41 -8.31 -2.05 2.49
C GLN A 41 -7.55 -2.99 1.56
N LEU A 42 -6.27 -3.25 1.86
CA LEU A 42 -5.45 -4.26 1.19
C LEU A 42 -5.22 -5.47 2.11
N GLU A 43 -5.14 -6.66 1.54
CA GLU A 43 -4.68 -7.88 2.21
C GLU A 43 -3.68 -8.62 1.29
N PRO A 44 -2.43 -8.88 1.73
CA PRO A 44 -1.79 -8.31 2.91
C PRO A 44 -1.66 -6.77 2.86
N PRO A 45 -1.41 -6.10 4.00
CA PRO A 45 -1.07 -4.68 4.05
C PRO A 45 0.12 -4.34 3.15
N ALA A 46 0.00 -3.30 2.32
CA ALA A 46 1.03 -2.90 1.38
C ALA A 46 1.05 -1.38 1.16
N PRO A 47 2.21 -0.79 0.80
CA PRO A 47 2.26 0.61 0.40
C PRO A 47 1.43 0.85 -0.86
N ALA A 48 0.88 2.04 -1.00
CA ALA A 48 0.02 2.40 -2.13
C ALA A 48 0.36 3.79 -2.66
N ARG A 49 0.08 4.00 -3.94
CA ARG A 49 0.22 5.28 -4.64
C ARG A 49 -1.14 5.71 -5.14
N VAL A 50 -1.65 6.84 -4.64
CA VAL A 50 -2.90 7.44 -5.12
C VAL A 50 -2.54 8.47 -6.19
N VAL A 51 -2.92 8.19 -7.43
CA VAL A 51 -2.69 9.08 -8.58
C VAL A 51 -3.96 9.90 -8.84
N ILE A 52 -3.79 11.22 -8.90
CA ILE A 52 -4.85 12.19 -9.19
C ILE A 52 -4.53 12.81 -10.55
N ASP A 53 -5.40 12.58 -11.53
CA ASP A 53 -5.33 13.19 -12.85
C ASP A 53 -6.44 14.24 -13.01
N GLY A 54 -6.12 15.36 -13.65
CA GLY A 54 -7.04 16.48 -13.82
C GLY A 54 -6.42 17.69 -14.51
N PRO A 55 -7.16 18.82 -14.60
CA PRO A 55 -6.72 20.01 -15.36
C PRO A 55 -5.39 20.63 -14.91
N GLY A 56 -4.99 20.40 -13.66
CA GLY A 56 -3.70 20.85 -13.11
C GLY A 56 -2.52 19.91 -13.40
N GLY A 57 -2.74 18.84 -14.16
CA GLY A 57 -1.78 17.76 -14.40
C GLY A 57 -1.86 16.65 -13.37
N GLU A 58 -1.12 15.57 -13.63
CA GLU A 58 -1.01 14.42 -12.73
C GLU A 58 -0.23 14.80 -11.46
N ARG A 59 -0.75 14.35 -10.31
CA ARG A 59 0.02 14.31 -9.05
C ARG A 59 -0.25 13.02 -8.30
N ALA A 60 0.68 12.63 -7.44
CA ALA A 60 0.55 11.41 -6.66
C ALA A 60 0.76 11.67 -5.16
N ILE A 61 0.10 10.84 -4.34
CA ILE A 61 0.30 10.75 -2.90
C ILE A 61 0.77 9.34 -2.59
N GLU A 62 1.93 9.23 -1.96
CA GLU A 62 2.47 7.96 -1.45
C GLU A 62 1.90 7.68 -0.06
N VAL A 63 1.46 6.45 0.16
CA VAL A 63 0.79 6.01 1.38
C VAL A 63 1.54 4.79 1.90
N ALA A 64 1.98 4.86 3.15
CA ALA A 64 2.71 3.76 3.78
C ALA A 64 1.84 2.50 3.91
N ALA A 65 2.49 1.35 4.07
CA ALA A 65 1.80 0.08 4.23
C ALA A 65 0.87 0.11 5.44
N ALA A 66 -0.42 -0.14 5.20
CA ALA A 66 -1.44 -0.22 6.23
C ALA A 66 -2.52 -1.22 5.80
N ARG A 67 -3.15 -1.88 6.76
CA ARG A 67 -4.30 -2.75 6.48
C ARG A 67 -5.45 -1.94 5.89
N ILE A 68 -5.72 -0.78 6.47
CA ILE A 68 -6.67 0.23 5.97
C ILE A 68 -5.84 1.43 5.53
N GLY A 69 -5.85 1.72 4.24
CA GLY A 69 -5.18 2.87 3.67
C GLY A 69 -6.13 4.06 3.58
N GLU A 70 -5.60 5.25 3.81
CA GLU A 70 -6.32 6.52 3.73
C GLU A 70 -5.44 7.57 3.05
N ALA A 71 -6.02 8.34 2.13
CA ALA A 71 -5.38 9.50 1.52
C ALA A 71 -6.36 10.67 1.44
N LYS A 72 -6.03 11.78 2.11
CA LYS A 72 -6.77 13.02 2.00
C LYS A 72 -6.26 13.85 0.81
N LEU A 73 -7.12 14.02 -0.19
CA LEU A 73 -6.83 14.81 -1.38
C LEU A 73 -7.23 16.26 -1.13
N HIS A 74 -6.38 17.21 -1.48
CA HIS A 74 -6.61 18.65 -1.29
C HIS A 74 -6.38 19.44 -2.57
N GLY A 75 -6.90 20.67 -2.65
CA GLY A 75 -6.72 21.50 -3.84
C GLY A 75 -7.35 20.88 -5.07
N LEU A 76 -8.54 20.30 -4.91
CA LEU A 76 -9.42 19.88 -5.99
C LEU A 76 -10.17 21.10 -6.53
N THR A 77 -10.39 21.13 -7.84
CA THR A 77 -11.26 22.11 -8.48
C THR A 77 -12.69 21.53 -8.53
N PRO A 78 -13.72 22.26 -8.05
CA PRO A 78 -15.12 21.82 -8.11
C PRO A 78 -15.64 21.60 -9.53
#